data_AF-A0A1S0TGD5-F1
#
_entry.id   AF-A0A1S0TGD5-F1
#
_cell.length_a   1.000
_cell.length_b   1.000
_cell.length_c   1.000
_cell.angle_alpha   90.00
_cell.angle_beta   90.00
_cell.angle_gamma   90.00
#
_symmetry.space_group_name_H-M   'P 1'
#
loop_
_entity.id
_entity.type
_entity.pdbx_description
1 polymer ?
#
loop_
_entity_poly.entity_id
_entity_poly.type
_entity_poly.pdbx_seq_one_letter_code
_entity_poly.pdbx_strand_id
1 'polypeptide(L)'
;MPNSSLFYAQLVSAPESSRAYNSLNCEVRLHIHDGRIALVDGYPQRLIGFWFLNEIIRVCFNDNKLQFFANDRSGLDDGMYSLVCGRIQLLEKHYNLANKPVTQIGSGMR
;
A
#
# COMPACT_ATOMS: atom_id res chain seq x y z
N MET A 1 -4.42 14.45 -13.28
CA MET A 1 -3.48 13.32 -13.50
C MET A 1 -4.04 12.15 -12.74
N PRO A 2 -4.29 10.97 -13.34
CA PRO A 2 -4.79 9.85 -12.56
C PRO A 2 -3.67 9.44 -11.61
N ASN A 3 -3.89 9.59 -10.30
CA ASN A 3 -2.91 9.33 -9.24
C ASN A 3 -2.77 7.82 -8.98
N SER A 4 -2.73 7.02 -10.05
CA SER A 4 -2.57 5.57 -10.01
C SER A 4 -1.13 5.19 -10.24
N SER A 5 -0.59 4.27 -9.44
CA SER A 5 0.77 3.77 -9.60
C SER A 5 0.87 2.33 -9.20
N LEU A 6 1.72 1.61 -9.92
CA LEU A 6 1.95 0.18 -9.76
C LEU A 6 3.43 -0.07 -9.51
N PHE A 7 3.72 -0.84 -8.46
CA PHE A 7 5.06 -1.27 -8.11
C PHE A 7 5.09 -2.79 -7.97
N TYR A 8 6.09 -3.42 -8.58
CA TYR A 8 6.45 -4.80 -8.27
C TYR A 8 7.31 -4.81 -7.02
N ALA A 9 6.99 -5.70 -6.10
CA ALA A 9 7.67 -5.85 -4.82
C ALA A 9 7.66 -7.32 -4.39
N GLN A 10 8.52 -7.70 -3.45
CA GLN A 10 8.45 -8.99 -2.78
C GLN A 10 7.82 -8.79 -1.40
N LEU A 11 6.78 -9.56 -1.07
CA LEU A 11 6.22 -9.56 0.27
C LEU A 11 7.12 -10.37 1.19
N VAL A 12 7.70 -9.75 2.21
CA VAL A 12 8.66 -10.42 3.12
C VAL A 12 8.12 -10.62 4.54
N SER A 13 7.04 -9.92 4.90
CA SER A 13 6.34 -10.12 6.18
C SER A 13 4.88 -9.71 6.04
N ALA A 14 4.01 -10.47 6.69
CA ALA A 14 2.57 -10.20 6.82
C ALA A 14 2.04 -10.87 8.10
N PRO A 15 0.94 -10.40 8.68
CA PRO A 15 0.26 -11.08 9.79
C PRO A 15 -0.20 -12.49 9.40
N GLU A 16 -0.08 -13.46 10.31
CA GLU A 16 -0.44 -14.86 10.07
C GLU A 16 -1.91 -15.07 9.67
N SER A 17 -2.80 -14.26 10.24
CA SER A 17 -4.24 -14.29 9.93
C SER A 17 -4.61 -13.62 8.60
N SER A 18 -3.67 -12.89 8.00
CA SER A 18 -3.97 -12.05 6.83
C SER A 18 -4.07 -12.86 5.54
N ARG A 19 -4.78 -12.29 4.56
CA ARG A 19 -4.87 -12.89 3.21
C ARG A 19 -3.53 -12.96 2.50
N ALA A 20 -2.58 -12.10 2.89
CA ALA A 20 -1.26 -12.01 2.29
C ALA A 20 -0.26 -13.05 2.83
N TYR A 21 -0.56 -13.73 3.94
CA TYR A 21 0.40 -14.63 4.59
C TYR A 21 0.87 -15.77 3.68
N ASN A 22 -0.04 -16.32 2.88
CA ASN A 22 0.29 -17.39 1.93
C ASN A 22 1.11 -16.90 0.72
N SER A 23 1.35 -15.60 0.60
CA SER A 23 2.12 -14.96 -0.47
C SER A 23 3.49 -14.47 0.01
N LEU A 24 3.93 -14.89 1.20
CA LEU A 24 5.26 -14.57 1.71
C LEU A 24 6.35 -15.08 0.77
N ASN A 25 7.39 -14.27 0.62
CA ASN A 25 8.53 -14.45 -0.28
C ASN A 25 8.18 -14.49 -1.78
N CYS A 26 6.92 -14.22 -2.15
CA CYS A 26 6.49 -14.12 -3.55
C CYS A 26 6.56 -12.69 -4.07
N GLU A 27 6.67 -12.54 -5.40
CA GLU A 27 6.41 -11.27 -6.07
C GLU A 27 4.93 -10.91 -5.94
N VAL A 28 4.68 -9.67 -5.53
CA VAL A 28 3.37 -9.04 -5.42
C VAL A 28 3.38 -7.71 -6.16
N ARG A 29 2.19 -7.24 -6.49
CA ARG A 29 1.97 -5.92 -7.08
C ARG A 29 1.31 -5.02 -6.04
N LEU A 30 1.96 -3.91 -5.73
CA LEU A 30 1.42 -2.82 -4.91
C LEU A 30 0.83 -1.76 -5.83
N HIS A 31 -0.48 -1.60 -5.73
CA HIS A 31 -1.22 -0.52 -6.36
C HIS A 31 -1.39 0.62 -5.35
N ILE A 32 -1.13 1.85 -5.77
CA ILE A 32 -1.44 3.07 -5.03
C ILE A 32 -2.42 3.88 -5.88
N HIS A 33 -3.61 4.17 -5.34
CA HIS A 33 -4.66 4.86 -6.09
C HIS A 33 -5.63 5.59 -5.16
N ASP A 34 -5.88 6.88 -5.42
CA ASP A 34 -6.92 7.68 -4.75
C ASP A 34 -6.98 7.52 -3.21
N GLY A 35 -5.84 7.70 -2.56
CA GLY A 35 -5.74 7.60 -1.10
C GLY A 35 -5.88 6.16 -0.57
N ARG A 36 -5.63 5.16 -1.41
CA ARG A 36 -5.68 3.73 -1.06
C ARG A 36 -4.46 2.99 -1.57
N ILE A 37 -4.16 1.88 -0.92
CA ILE A 37 -3.22 0.88 -1.42
C ILE A 37 -3.91 -0.48 -1.55
N ALA A 38 -3.47 -1.28 -2.52
CA ALA A 38 -3.90 -2.66 -2.69
C ALA A 38 -2.70 -3.56 -3.01
N LEU A 39 -2.67 -4.75 -2.43
CA LEU A 39 -1.72 -5.81 -2.74
C LEU A 39 -2.42 -6.91 -3.53
N VAL A 40 -1.83 -7.28 -4.66
CA VAL A 40 -2.33 -8.39 -5.49
C VAL A 40 -1.21 -9.37 -5.83
N ASP A 41 -1.55 -10.65 -5.91
CA ASP A 41 -0.65 -11.73 -6.30
C ASP A 41 -1.23 -12.61 -7.42
N GLY A 42 -0.37 -13.46 -8.00
CA GLY A 42 -0.77 -14.58 -8.85
C GLY A 42 -1.37 -14.27 -10.23
N TYR A 43 -1.75 -15.37 -10.91
CA TYR A 43 -2.52 -15.40 -12.15
C TYR A 43 -3.56 -16.55 -12.08
N PRO A 44 -4.88 -16.26 -12.09
CA PRO A 44 -5.51 -14.94 -12.15
C PRO A 44 -5.16 -14.07 -10.93
N GLN A 45 -5.29 -12.74 -11.07
CA GLN A 45 -4.91 -11.81 -10.00
C GLN A 45 -5.84 -11.96 -8.80
N ARG A 46 -5.28 -12.10 -7.61
CA ARG A 46 -6.05 -12.16 -6.35
C ARG A 46 -5.71 -10.96 -5.48
N LEU A 47 -6.74 -10.34 -4.91
CA LEU A 47 -6.57 -9.28 -3.92
C LEU A 47 -6.22 -9.90 -2.58
N ILE A 48 -5.00 -9.63 -2.11
CA ILE A 48 -4.46 -10.17 -0.86
C ILE A 48 -4.29 -9.11 0.23
N GLY A 49 -4.66 -7.86 -0.06
CA GLY A 49 -4.71 -6.78 0.92
C GLY A 49 -5.26 -5.50 0.30
N PHE A 50 -6.00 -4.72 1.08
CA PHE A 50 -6.56 -3.44 0.66
C PHE A 50 -6.73 -2.54 1.87
N TRP A 51 -6.20 -1.32 1.79
CA TRP A 51 -6.26 -0.36 2.89
C TRP A 51 -6.43 1.06 2.37
N PHE A 52 -7.21 1.86 3.08
CA PHE A 52 -7.15 3.31 2.92
C PHE A 52 -5.88 3.83 3.58
N LEU A 53 -5.23 4.83 2.99
CA LEU A 53 -3.98 5.39 3.54
C LEU A 53 -4.17 6.02 4.92
N ASN A 54 -5.39 6.51 5.23
CA ASN A 54 -5.73 7.02 6.56
C ASN A 54 -5.95 5.92 7.62
N GLU A 55 -6.03 4.65 7.21
CA GLU A 55 -6.10 3.49 8.11
C GLU A 55 -4.72 2.87 8.37
N ILE A 56 -3.68 3.37 7.70
CA ILE A 56 -2.29 2.99 7.97
C ILE A 56 -1.78 3.84 9.13
N ILE A 57 -1.55 3.22 10.29
CA ILE A 57 -1.13 3.91 11.51
C ILE A 57 0.32 4.39 11.39
N ARG A 58 1.19 3.56 10.80
CA ARG A 58 2.61 3.84 10.65
C ARG A 58 3.11 3.34 9.31
N VAL A 59 3.96 4.13 8.68
CA VAL A 59 4.69 3.77 7.46
C VAL A 59 6.16 4.14 7.63
N CYS A 60 7.05 3.28 7.15
CA CYS A 60 8.48 3.49 7.15
C CYS A 60 9.05 3.04 5.81
N PHE A 61 9.90 3.87 5.23
CA PHE A 61 10.70 3.58 4.06
C PHE A 61 12.15 3.55 4.52
N ASN A 62 12.80 2.39 4.43
CA ASN A 62 14.20 2.25 4.78
C ASN A 62 14.90 1.32 3.79
N ASP A 63 16.09 1.69 3.33
CA ASP A 63 16.82 1.00 2.27
C ASP A 63 15.91 0.74 1.06
N ASN A 64 15.64 -0.51 0.72
CA ASN A 64 14.72 -0.96 -0.33
C ASN A 64 13.40 -1.51 0.21
N LYS A 65 13.07 -1.23 1.49
CA LYS A 65 11.96 -1.83 2.21
C LYS A 65 10.90 -0.80 2.56
N LEU A 66 9.66 -1.11 2.19
CA LEU A 66 8.45 -0.48 2.73
C LEU A 66 7.94 -1.33 3.88
N GLN A 67 7.73 -0.72 5.04
CA GLN A 67 7.03 -1.33 6.17
C GLN A 67 5.83 -0.47 6.56
N PHE A 68 4.68 -1.09 6.80
CA PHE A 68 3.52 -0.36 7.27
C PHE A 68 2.70 -1.19 8.24
N PHE A 69 2.12 -0.51 9.23
CA PHE A 69 1.16 -1.09 10.16
C PHE A 69 -0.24 -0.69 9.71
N ALA A 70 -0.99 -1.65 9.18
CA ALA A 70 -2.38 -1.46 8.78
C ALA A 70 -3.30 -1.65 9.98
N ASN A 71 -4.34 -0.82 10.07
CA ASN A 71 -5.45 -0.99 11.00
C ASN A 71 -6.71 -1.33 10.19
N ASP A 72 -6.90 -2.61 9.92
CA ASP A 72 -8.10 -3.09 9.27
C ASP A 72 -9.23 -3.24 10.28
N ARG A 73 -10.35 -2.56 10.05
CA ARG A 73 -11.51 -2.60 10.95
C ARG A 73 -12.12 -3.98 11.10
N SER A 74 -11.95 -4.85 10.09
CA SER A 74 -12.43 -6.23 10.17
C SER A 74 -11.52 -7.14 11.01
N GLY A 75 -10.30 -6.69 11.29
CA GLY A 75 -9.25 -7.44 11.99
C GLY A 75 -8.57 -8.52 11.15
N LEU A 76 -9.03 -8.76 9.91
CA LEU A 76 -8.48 -9.81 9.04
C LEU A 76 -7.08 -9.43 8.54
N ASP A 77 -6.93 -8.19 8.09
CA ASP A 77 -5.68 -7.67 7.53
C ASP A 77 -5.05 -6.58 8.42
N ASP A 78 -5.22 -6.73 9.74
CA ASP A 78 -4.60 -5.89 10.76
C ASP A 78 -3.18 -6.35 11.06
N GLY A 79 -2.26 -5.39 11.20
CA GLY A 79 -0.89 -5.66 11.63
C GLY A 79 0.21 -5.17 10.68
N MET A 80 1.41 -5.68 10.89
CA MET A 80 2.63 -5.21 10.22
C MET A 80 2.91 -5.96 8.92
N TYR A 81 3.00 -5.21 7.84
CA TYR A 81 3.40 -5.69 6.52
C TYR A 81 4.78 -5.18 6.17
N SER A 82 5.52 -5.95 5.38
CA SER A 82 6.83 -5.55 4.86
C SER A 82 7.03 -6.01 3.43
N LEU A 83 7.46 -5.09 2.58
CA LEU A 83 7.66 -5.28 1.15
C LEU A 83 9.07 -4.83 0.78
N VAL A 84 9.78 -5.61 -0.02
CA VAL A 84 11.03 -5.17 -0.66
C VAL A 84 10.72 -4.71 -2.07
N CYS A 85 11.12 -3.49 -2.43
CA CYS A 85 10.89 -2.90 -3.74
C CYS A 85 12.16 -2.23 -4.27
N GLY A 86 12.61 -2.62 -5.47
CA GLY A 86 13.78 -2.01 -6.11
C GLY A 86 13.59 -0.53 -6.50
N ARG A 87 12.34 -0.02 -6.49
CA ARG A 87 12.00 1.37 -6.83
C ARG A 87 11.47 2.15 -5.63
N ILE A 88 12.02 1.89 -4.44
CA ILE A 88 11.53 2.40 -3.15
C ILE A 88 11.38 3.93 -3.09
N GLN A 89 12.33 4.70 -3.63
CA GLN A 89 12.28 6.17 -3.63
C GLN A 89 11.09 6.69 -4.45
N LEU A 90 10.77 6.02 -5.57
CA LEU A 90 9.60 6.37 -6.37
C LEU A 90 8.32 5.92 -5.68
N LEU A 91 8.32 4.75 -5.05
CA LEU A 91 7.20 4.26 -4.26
C LEU A 91 6.85 5.24 -3.14
N GLU A 92 7.86 5.68 -2.36
CA GLU A 92 7.72 6.67 -1.30
C GLU A 92 7.14 7.99 -1.83
N LYS A 93 7.70 8.51 -2.93
CA LYS A 93 7.18 9.72 -3.58
C LYS A 93 5.68 9.58 -3.91
N HIS A 94 5.28 8.45 -4.50
CA HIS A 94 3.91 8.22 -4.91
C HIS A 94 2.97 7.98 -3.72
N TYR A 95 3.42 7.27 -2.70
CA TYR A 95 2.69 7.11 -1.44
C TYR A 95 2.42 8.47 -0.80
N ASN A 96 3.45 9.32 -0.67
CA ASN A 96 3.33 10.64 -0.09
C ASN A 96 2.41 11.56 -0.90
N LEU A 97 2.40 11.45 -2.24
CA LEU A 97 1.47 12.19 -3.08
C LEU A 97 0.03 11.73 -2.88
N ALA A 98 -0.21 10.42 -2.77
CA ALA A 98 -1.54 9.86 -2.54
C ALA A 98 -2.08 10.14 -1.13
N ASN A 99 -1.19 10.35 -0.15
CA ASN A 99 -1.56 10.68 1.23
C ASN A 99 -1.77 12.18 1.48
N LYS A 100 -1.46 13.05 0.50
CA LYS A 100 -1.72 14.48 0.65
C LYS A 100 -3.22 14.72 0.71
N PRO A 101 -3.72 15.52 1.68
CA PRO A 101 -5.10 15.95 1.65
C PRO A 101 -5.35 16.67 0.33
N VAL A 102 -6.44 16.33 -0.36
CA VAL A 102 -6.90 17.09 -1.51
C VAL A 102 -7.18 18.49 -0.99
N THR A 103 -6.29 19.44 -1.28
CA THR A 103 -6.58 20.84 -1.08
C THR A 103 -7.82 21.09 -1.94
N GLN A 104 -8.98 21.29 -1.31
CA GLN A 104 -10.13 21.85 -2.00
C GLN A 104 -9.66 23.22 -2.48
N ILE A 105 -9.21 23.31 -3.72
CA ILE A 105 -8.98 24.59 -4.38
C ILE A 105 -10.37 25.21 -4.41
N GLY A 106 -10.54 26.24 -3.59
CA GLY A 106 -11.83 26.82 -3.29
C GLY A 106 -12.63 27.00 -4.58
N SER A 107 -13.84 26.46 -4.58
CA SER A 107 -14.92 26.99 -5.38
C SER A 107 -15.16 28.43 -4.93
N GLY A 108 -14.30 29.34 -5.43
CA GLY A 108 -14.58 30.76 -5.45
C GLY A 108 -15.85 30.93 -6.26
N MET A 109 -16.96 31.12 -5.55
CA MET A 109 -18.21 31.62 -6.08
C MET A 109 -17.90 32.79 -7.02
N ARG A 110 -18.23 32.63 -8.30
CA ARG A 110 -18.55 33.73 -9.19
C ARG A 110 -20.07 33.85 -9.23
#